data_AF-A0A346D460-F1
#
_entry.id   AF-A0A346D460-F1
#
_cell.length_a   1.000
_cell.length_b   1.000
_cell.length_c   1.000
_cell.angle_alpha   90.00
_cell.angle_beta   90.00
_cell.angle_gamma   90.00
#
_symmetry.space_group_name_H-M   'P 1'
#
loop_
_entity.id
_entity.type
_entity.pdbx_description
1 polymer ?
#
loop_
_entity_poly.entity_id
_entity_poly.type
_entity_poly.pdbx_seq_one_letter_code
_entity_poly.pdbx_strand_id
1 'polypeptide(L)'
;MNLPIAPNLRIHKAFLFTVGLWPHQSGFIKNLLLFNTVFFTASQGYLQIGGMIAAWEDKNVFLESIPPVLVDFVCAAKIVNFLANFNKMKHLLFTLEKDWEKLKGRKEIEILHRYVMHGRTLTMTYAGCLYGSMLPFMIVPAVPIFMDIFLPGNETRTKLLMFRVDFLMDVEKYYYPLLIHSYFGTMAYITLVVAIDTILMIYVLHACGSFAVLGYQLEHLMDGVDIDVNVYPHKDNDTSYNNMSDCVIQHNHALDYPGQMLYDHSIEVSNYVNNCGWYQTSIRTRKLVSLMTMRSRIPCAMTAGKFYILNVANFSAAVRTSMSYLTVLTSVK
;
A
#
# COMPACT_ATOMS: atom_id res chain seq x y z
N MET A 1 19.01 -12.99 18.39
CA MET A 1 19.46 -13.37 17.04
C MET A 1 18.75 -12.43 16.08
N ASN A 2 19.44 -11.35 15.69
CA ASN A 2 18.87 -10.27 14.90
C ASN A 2 19.05 -10.61 13.42
N LEU A 3 17.98 -11.03 12.75
CA LEU A 3 17.97 -11.07 11.28
C LEU A 3 18.28 -9.66 10.74
N PRO A 4 19.14 -9.52 9.72
CA PRO A 4 19.34 -8.24 9.06
C PRO A 4 18.05 -7.88 8.33
N ILE A 5 17.18 -7.15 9.03
CA ILE A 5 15.99 -6.51 8.44
C ILE A 5 16.47 -5.80 7.17
N ALA A 6 15.90 -6.12 6.00
CA ALA A 6 16.20 -5.43 4.76
C ALA A 6 16.22 -3.91 5.06
N PRO A 7 17.30 -3.19 4.72
CA PRO A 7 17.74 -1.97 5.43
C PRO A 7 16.71 -0.83 5.54
N ASN A 8 15.59 -0.91 4.80
CA ASN A 8 14.58 0.12 4.70
C ASN A 8 13.19 -0.23 5.27
N LEU A 9 12.98 -1.39 5.90
CA LEU A 9 11.69 -1.73 6.55
C LEU A 9 11.43 -1.00 7.89
N ARG A 10 12.41 -0.29 8.44
CA ARG A 10 12.31 0.33 9.78
C ARG A 10 11.14 1.31 9.91
N ILE A 11 10.92 2.15 8.90
CA ILE A 11 9.85 3.15 8.88
C ILE A 11 8.48 2.45 8.89
N HIS A 12 8.31 1.46 8.03
CA HIS A 12 7.08 0.69 7.90
C HIS A 12 6.79 -0.13 9.14
N LYS A 13 7.83 -0.72 9.74
CA LYS A 13 7.74 -1.38 11.04
C LYS A 13 7.26 -0.42 12.10
N ALA A 14 7.75 0.82 12.15
CA ALA A 14 7.30 1.81 13.12
C ALA A 14 5.79 2.09 12.97
N PHE A 15 5.31 2.37 11.75
CA PHE A 15 3.88 2.63 11.51
C PHE A 15 2.98 1.41 11.81
N LEU A 16 3.38 0.21 11.39
CA LEU A 16 2.60 -1.01 11.68
C LEU A 16 2.62 -1.38 13.16
N PHE A 17 3.73 -1.09 13.85
CA PHE A 17 3.87 -1.36 15.28
C PHE A 17 2.98 -0.44 16.10
N THR A 18 2.91 0.86 15.79
CA THR A 18 2.05 1.81 16.53
C THR A 18 0.57 1.46 16.45
N VAL A 19 0.13 0.90 15.31
CA VAL A 19 -1.25 0.49 15.07
C VAL A 19 -1.55 -0.93 15.62
N GLY A 20 -0.53 -1.70 15.99
CA GLY A 20 -0.69 -3.08 16.46
C GLY A 20 -0.91 -4.10 15.33
N LEU A 21 -0.50 -3.77 14.10
CA LEU A 21 -0.60 -4.65 12.92
C LEU A 21 0.73 -5.34 12.57
N TRP A 22 1.83 -5.02 13.26
CA TRP A 22 3.13 -5.62 12.98
C TRP A 22 3.15 -7.14 13.25
N PRO A 23 3.56 -7.99 12.28
CA PRO A 23 3.45 -9.44 12.43
C PRO A 23 4.33 -10.08 13.52
N HIS A 24 5.47 -9.48 13.84
CA HIS A 24 6.46 -10.00 14.80
C HIS A 24 6.38 -9.34 16.18
N GLN A 25 5.26 -8.70 16.50
CA GLN A 25 5.06 -8.03 17.79
C GLN A 25 4.61 -9.02 18.87
N SER A 26 4.94 -8.74 20.14
CA SER A 26 4.45 -9.56 21.26
C SER A 26 2.91 -9.52 21.32
N GLY A 27 2.28 -10.67 21.57
CA GLY A 27 0.83 -10.82 21.47
C GLY A 27 0.04 -9.84 22.34
N PHE A 28 0.50 -9.61 23.58
CA PHE A 28 -0.15 -8.65 24.49
C PHE A 28 -0.10 -7.21 23.96
N ILE A 29 1.09 -6.72 23.59
CA ILE A 29 1.26 -5.34 23.11
C ILE A 29 0.53 -5.15 21.78
N LYS A 30 0.60 -6.14 20.89
CA LYS A 30 -0.12 -6.15 19.61
C LYS A 30 -1.62 -6.00 19.83
N ASN A 31 -2.22 -6.83 20.69
CA ASN A 31 -3.65 -6.81 20.97
C ASN A 31 -4.08 -5.50 21.64
N LEU A 32 -3.25 -4.96 22.55
CA LEU A 32 -3.50 -3.68 23.20
C LEU A 32 -3.51 -2.52 22.20
N LEU A 33 -2.50 -2.41 21.33
CA LEU A 33 -2.42 -1.33 20.34
C LEU A 33 -3.49 -1.43 19.26
N LEU A 34 -3.80 -2.65 18.83
CA LEU A 34 -4.90 -2.89 17.89
C LEU A 34 -6.25 -2.52 18.50
N PHE A 35 -6.49 -2.91 19.76
CA PHE A 35 -7.71 -2.52 20.47
C PHE A 35 -7.83 -1.01 20.60
N ASN A 36 -6.75 -0.31 20.98
CA ASN A 36 -6.76 1.15 21.07
C ASN A 36 -7.04 1.80 19.70
N THR A 37 -6.38 1.33 18.63
CA THR A 37 -6.60 1.84 17.28
C THR A 37 -8.06 1.67 16.86
N VAL A 38 -8.61 0.46 17.03
CA VAL A 38 -10.01 0.15 16.67
C VAL A 38 -10.98 0.94 17.53
N PHE A 39 -10.70 1.12 18.83
CA PHE A 39 -11.53 1.91 19.72
C PHE A 39 -11.62 3.36 19.24
N PHE A 40 -10.48 4.02 18.98
CA PHE A 40 -10.46 5.41 18.56
C PHE A 40 -11.10 5.62 17.17
N THR A 41 -10.83 4.75 16.20
CA THR A 41 -11.45 4.87 14.87
C THR A 41 -12.94 4.56 14.91
N ALA A 42 -13.36 3.47 15.56
CA ALA A 42 -14.79 3.11 15.64
C ALA A 42 -15.62 4.16 16.40
N SER A 43 -15.10 4.68 17.52
CA SER A 43 -15.80 5.73 18.28
C SER A 43 -15.88 7.04 17.50
N GLN A 44 -14.81 7.44 16.79
CA GLN A 44 -14.87 8.61 15.93
C GLN A 44 -15.85 8.42 14.75
N GLY A 45 -15.85 7.26 14.09
CA GLY A 45 -16.80 6.98 13.02
C GLY A 45 -18.25 6.94 13.50
N TYR A 46 -18.51 6.42 14.71
CA TYR A 46 -19.83 6.49 15.33
C TYR A 46 -20.30 7.94 15.51
N LEU A 47 -19.43 8.83 15.99
CA LEU A 47 -19.76 10.25 16.16
C LEU A 47 -20.01 10.95 14.82
N GLN A 48 -19.22 10.66 13.79
CA GLN A 48 -19.37 11.24 12.45
C GLN A 48 -20.66 10.77 11.76
N ILE A 49 -20.98 9.48 11.83
CA ILE A 49 -22.23 8.93 11.29
C ILE A 49 -23.44 9.55 12.01
N GLY A 50 -23.38 9.67 13.34
CA GLY A 50 -24.43 10.32 14.12
C GLY A 50 -24.62 11.80 13.74
N GLY A 51 -23.51 12.54 13.59
CA GLY A 51 -23.54 13.93 13.12
C GLY A 51 -24.14 14.07 11.72
N MET A 52 -23.81 13.16 10.80
CA MET A 52 -24.37 13.12 9.44
C MET A 52 -25.88 12.85 9.45
N ILE A 53 -26.34 11.85 10.23
CA ILE A 53 -27.78 11.52 10.33
C ILE A 53 -28.56 12.71 10.89
N ALA A 54 -28.00 13.43 11.85
CA ALA A 54 -28.68 14.57 12.43
C ALA A 54 -28.69 15.80 11.52
N ALA A 55 -27.71 15.92 10.63
CA ALA A 55 -27.68 16.95 9.59
C ALA A 55 -28.63 16.67 8.40
N TRP A 56 -29.47 15.63 8.46
CA TRP A 56 -30.31 15.20 7.34
C TRP A 56 -31.20 16.30 6.73
N GLU A 57 -31.71 17.21 7.56
CA GLU A 57 -32.57 18.31 7.10
C GLU A 57 -31.77 19.42 6.39
N ASP A 58 -30.51 19.64 6.78
CA ASP A 58 -29.63 20.64 6.18
C ASP A 58 -28.74 19.99 5.11
N LYS A 59 -29.16 20.12 3.85
CA LYS A 59 -28.48 19.53 2.70
C LYS A 59 -27.00 19.93 2.61
N ASN A 60 -26.64 21.16 2.96
CA ASN A 60 -25.25 21.62 2.83
C ASN A 60 -24.37 20.91 3.87
N VAL A 61 -24.83 20.88 5.12
CA VAL A 61 -24.12 20.23 6.22
C VAL A 61 -24.06 18.71 6.03
N PHE A 62 -25.14 18.11 5.52
CA PHE A 62 -25.16 16.70 5.18
C PHE A 62 -24.09 16.36 4.16
N LEU A 63 -23.99 17.14 3.07
CA LEU A 63 -22.99 16.94 2.02
C LEU A 63 -21.56 17.10 2.54
N GLU A 64 -21.30 18.06 3.43
CA GLU A 64 -20.00 18.24 4.09
C GLU A 64 -19.61 17.06 4.99
N SER A 65 -20.59 16.31 5.51
CA SER A 65 -20.38 15.17 6.40
C SER A 65 -20.10 13.85 5.68
N ILE A 66 -20.35 13.77 4.36
CA ILE A 66 -20.16 12.55 3.57
C ILE A 66 -18.68 12.11 3.48
N PRO A 67 -17.70 12.99 3.12
CA PRO A 67 -16.32 12.55 2.93
C PRO A 67 -15.65 11.93 4.17
N PRO A 68 -15.80 12.50 5.39
CA PRO A 68 -15.26 11.88 6.61
C PRO A 68 -15.85 10.48 6.86
N VAL A 69 -17.17 10.33 6.73
CA VAL A 69 -17.85 9.02 6.90
C VAL A 69 -17.37 8.00 5.86
N LEU A 70 -17.13 8.41 4.61
CA LEU A 70 -16.53 7.53 3.60
C LEU A 70 -15.12 7.08 3.99
N VAL A 71 -14.30 7.96 4.58
CA VAL A 71 -12.98 7.59 5.09
C VAL A 71 -13.10 6.56 6.21
N ASP A 72 -14.09 6.66 7.09
CA ASP A 72 -14.35 5.65 8.13
C ASP A 72 -14.61 4.27 7.52
N PHE A 73 -15.49 4.19 6.52
CA PHE A 73 -15.79 2.94 5.82
C PHE A 73 -14.56 2.35 5.13
N VAL A 74 -13.75 3.19 4.48
CA VAL A 74 -12.49 2.76 3.84
C VAL A 74 -11.51 2.21 4.88
N CYS A 75 -11.35 2.87 6.02
CA CYS A 75 -10.46 2.43 7.08
C CYS A 75 -10.93 1.12 7.72
N ALA A 76 -12.23 0.99 7.99
CA ALA A 76 -12.83 -0.25 8.48
C ALA A 76 -12.59 -1.41 7.51
N ALA A 77 -12.84 -1.19 6.20
CA ALA A 77 -12.59 -2.19 5.17
C ALA A 77 -11.10 -2.58 5.10
N LYS A 78 -10.17 -1.62 5.19
CA LYS A 78 -8.72 -1.88 5.22
C LYS A 78 -8.30 -2.71 6.42
N ILE A 79 -8.77 -2.36 7.63
CA ILE A 79 -8.49 -3.13 8.86
C ILE A 79 -9.01 -4.55 8.71
N VAL A 80 -10.28 -4.72 8.34
CA VAL A 80 -10.92 -6.03 8.20
C VAL A 80 -10.17 -6.88 7.18
N ASN A 81 -9.81 -6.30 6.03
CA ASN A 81 -9.05 -7.00 5.00
C ASN A 81 -7.66 -7.44 5.52
N PHE A 82 -6.94 -6.54 6.17
CA PHE A 82 -5.61 -6.84 6.72
C PHE A 82 -5.66 -7.93 7.79
N LEU A 83 -6.66 -7.89 8.68
CA LEU A 83 -6.85 -8.90 9.72
C LEU A 83 -7.30 -10.24 9.16
N ALA A 84 -8.27 -10.25 8.23
CA ALA A 84 -8.74 -11.47 7.58
C ALA A 84 -7.62 -12.18 6.78
N ASN A 85 -6.72 -11.40 6.18
CA ASN A 85 -5.59 -11.91 5.42
C ASN A 85 -4.25 -11.84 6.19
N PHE A 86 -4.28 -11.73 7.52
CA PHE A 86 -3.10 -11.47 8.34
C PHE A 86 -1.96 -12.49 8.11
N ASN A 87 -2.29 -13.78 8.00
CA ASN A 87 -1.31 -14.83 7.73
C ASN A 87 -0.65 -14.66 6.36
N LYS A 88 -1.40 -14.23 5.35
CA LYS A 88 -0.87 -13.94 4.00
C LYS A 88 0.04 -12.71 4.04
N MET A 89 -0.38 -11.63 4.70
CA MET A 89 0.45 -10.43 4.86
C MET A 89 1.76 -10.74 5.59
N LYS A 90 1.69 -11.56 6.65
CA LYS A 90 2.88 -12.05 7.35
C LYS A 90 3.78 -12.89 6.44
N HIS A 91 3.21 -13.78 5.63
CA HIS A 91 3.96 -14.59 4.67
C HIS A 91 4.67 -13.70 3.64
N LEU A 92 4.00 -12.70 3.07
CA LEU A 92 4.60 -11.75 2.12
C LEU A 92 5.75 -10.97 2.74
N LEU A 93 5.60 -10.52 3.99
CA LEU A 93 6.70 -9.85 4.71
C LEU A 93 7.91 -10.76 4.88
N PHE A 94 7.70 -12.00 5.33
CA PHE A 94 8.78 -12.98 5.49
C PHE A 94 9.45 -13.33 4.16
N THR A 95 8.65 -13.43 3.11
CA THR A 95 9.10 -13.71 1.74
C THR A 95 10.03 -12.60 1.25
N LEU A 96 9.62 -11.35 1.44
CA LEU A 96 10.42 -10.18 1.10
C LEU A 96 11.77 -10.15 1.84
N GLU A 97 11.77 -10.44 3.14
CA GLU A 97 13.01 -10.52 3.94
C GLU A 97 13.94 -11.62 3.41
N LYS A 98 13.39 -12.81 3.11
CA LYS A 98 14.16 -13.95 2.60
C LYS A 98 14.71 -13.72 1.20
N ASP A 99 13.97 -13.06 0.31
CA ASP A 99 14.43 -12.77 -1.05
C ASP A 99 15.65 -11.87 -1.07
N TRP A 100 15.72 -10.94 -0.11
CA TRP A 100 16.89 -10.09 0.06
C TRP A 100 18.17 -10.88 0.37
N GLU A 101 18.05 -11.97 1.14
CA GLU A 101 19.19 -12.82 1.51
C GLU A 101 19.63 -13.77 0.39
N LYS A 102 18.74 -14.10 -0.55
CA LYS A 102 19.04 -15.03 -1.66
C LYS A 102 19.90 -14.39 -2.76
N LEU A 103 19.79 -13.08 -2.97
CA LEU A 103 20.46 -12.39 -4.07
C LEU A 103 21.97 -12.32 -3.81
N LYS A 104 22.74 -12.84 -4.77
CA LYS A 104 24.22 -12.89 -4.70
C LYS A 104 24.89 -12.00 -5.75
N GLY A 105 24.20 -11.67 -6.85
CA GLY A 105 24.73 -10.86 -7.94
C GLY A 105 24.81 -9.37 -7.58
N ARG A 106 25.97 -8.73 -7.83
CA ARG A 106 26.14 -7.29 -7.58
C ARG A 106 25.13 -6.44 -8.35
N LYS A 107 24.84 -6.79 -9.60
CA LYS A 107 23.88 -6.09 -10.48
C LYS A 107 22.43 -6.34 -10.08
N GLU A 108 22.08 -7.56 -9.68
CA GLU A 108 20.75 -7.91 -9.17
C GLU A 108 20.42 -7.12 -7.90
N ILE A 109 21.38 -7.04 -6.97
CA ILE A 109 21.27 -6.25 -5.73
C ILE A 109 21.12 -4.75 -6.07
N GLU A 110 21.87 -4.24 -7.06
CA GLU A 110 21.76 -2.84 -7.50
C GLU A 110 20.36 -2.50 -8.03
N ILE A 111 19.77 -3.38 -8.85
CA ILE A 111 18.41 -3.23 -9.38
C ILE A 111 17.40 -3.20 -8.24
N LEU A 112 17.41 -4.21 -7.36
CA LEU A 112 16.44 -4.28 -6.27
C LEU A 112 16.61 -3.11 -5.28
N HIS A 113 17.85 -2.69 -5.01
CA HIS A 113 18.13 -1.53 -4.16
C HIS A 113 17.52 -0.25 -4.73
N ARG A 114 17.51 -0.05 -6.05
CA ARG A 114 16.84 1.10 -6.69
C ARG A 114 15.34 1.14 -6.38
N TYR A 115 14.65 0.00 -6.48
CA TYR A 115 13.23 -0.10 -6.14
C TYR A 115 12.95 0.16 -4.67
N VAL A 116 13.80 -0.34 -3.77
CA VAL A 116 13.66 -0.10 -2.33
C VAL A 116 13.86 1.39 -2.00
N MET A 117 14.85 2.05 -2.61
CA MET A 117 15.07 3.49 -2.42
C MET A 117 13.90 4.31 -2.95
N HIS A 118 13.35 3.93 -4.11
CA HIS A 118 12.15 4.55 -4.65
C HIS A 118 10.95 4.39 -3.71
N GLY A 119 10.72 3.19 -3.18
CA GLY A 119 9.66 2.92 -2.21
C GLY A 119 9.80 3.70 -0.91
N ARG A 120 11.03 3.89 -0.42
CA ARG A 120 11.29 4.73 0.76
C ARG A 120 10.94 6.20 0.49
N THR A 121 11.34 6.75 -0.66
CA THR A 121 10.97 8.12 -1.05
C THR A 121 9.46 8.26 -1.17
N LEU A 122 8.78 7.36 -1.89
CA LEU A 122 7.31 7.36 -2.01
C LEU A 122 6.63 7.31 -0.64
N THR A 123 7.12 6.49 0.28
CA THR A 123 6.59 6.37 1.65
C THR A 123 6.72 7.66 2.42
N MET A 124 7.90 8.29 2.40
CA MET A 124 8.15 9.54 3.12
C MET A 124 7.34 10.69 2.52
N THR A 125 7.24 10.77 1.20
CA THR A 125 6.41 11.75 0.51
C THR A 125 4.93 11.54 0.84
N TYR A 126 4.41 10.31 0.74
CA TYR A 126 3.01 9.99 1.02
C TYR A 126 2.64 10.28 2.48
N ALA A 127 3.45 9.82 3.44
CA ALA A 127 3.24 10.11 4.86
C ALA A 127 3.33 11.63 5.13
N GLY A 128 4.33 12.31 4.57
CA GLY A 128 4.50 13.76 4.69
C GLY A 128 3.31 14.54 4.16
N CYS A 129 2.74 14.14 3.01
CA CYS A 129 1.54 14.75 2.45
C CYS A 129 0.32 14.54 3.36
N LEU A 130 0.08 13.32 3.85
CA LEU A 130 -1.08 13.03 4.71
C LEU A 130 -0.99 13.76 6.05
N TYR A 131 0.13 13.61 6.79
CA TYR A 131 0.31 14.32 8.06
C TYR A 131 0.35 15.84 7.85
N GLY A 132 0.99 16.32 6.77
CA GLY A 132 1.03 17.75 6.43
C GLY A 132 -0.35 18.34 6.15
N SER A 133 -1.20 17.61 5.42
CA SER A 133 -2.58 18.03 5.14
C SER A 133 -3.46 18.09 6.38
N MET A 134 -3.15 17.32 7.42
CA MET A 134 -3.89 17.26 8.67
C MET A 134 -3.54 18.38 9.65
N LEU A 135 -2.29 18.86 9.64
CA LEU A 135 -1.84 19.90 10.57
C LEU A 135 -2.75 21.14 10.59
N PRO A 136 -3.22 21.70 9.45
CA PRO A 136 -4.19 22.79 9.46
C PRO A 136 -5.49 22.44 10.19
N PHE A 137 -6.05 21.25 9.96
CA PHE A 137 -7.28 20.80 10.63
C PHE A 137 -7.11 20.67 12.14
N MET A 138 -5.94 20.24 12.61
CA MET A 138 -5.63 20.18 14.04
C MET A 138 -5.47 21.56 14.69
N ILE A 139 -5.02 22.56 13.93
CA ILE A 139 -4.81 23.92 14.43
C ILE A 139 -6.15 24.65 14.62
N VAL A 140 -7.15 24.40 13.77
CA VAL A 140 -8.45 25.12 13.80
C VAL A 140 -9.10 25.16 15.19
N PRO A 141 -9.26 24.03 15.93
CA PRO A 141 -9.79 24.06 17.30
C PRO A 141 -8.83 24.66 18.35
N ALA A 142 -7.52 24.66 18.07
CA ALA A 142 -6.51 25.14 19.00
C ALA A 142 -6.40 26.68 19.01
N VAL A 143 -6.69 27.34 17.88
CA VAL A 143 -6.66 28.81 17.74
C VAL A 143 -7.53 29.51 18.79
N PRO A 144 -8.83 29.21 18.95
CA PRO A 144 -9.67 29.91 19.94
C PRO A 144 -9.18 29.69 21.37
N ILE A 145 -8.70 28.49 21.70
CA ILE A 145 -8.15 28.15 23.04
C ILE A 145 -6.90 28.98 23.33
N PHE A 146 -5.99 29.08 22.36
CA PHE A 146 -4.79 29.91 22.48
C PHE A 146 -5.15 31.38 22.64
N MET A 147 -6.08 31.87 21.83
CA MET A 147 -6.55 33.26 21.91
C MET A 147 -7.19 33.58 23.26
N ASP A 148 -7.94 32.67 23.88
CA ASP A 148 -8.54 32.88 25.20
C ASP A 148 -7.48 33.00 26.31
N ILE A 149 -6.36 32.27 26.19
CA ILE A 149 -5.27 32.29 27.18
C ILE A 149 -4.43 33.57 27.06
N PHE A 150 -4.09 34.01 25.84
CA PHE A 150 -3.15 35.12 25.61
C PHE A 150 -3.84 36.47 25.41
N LEU A 151 -5.07 36.48 24.90
CA LEU A 151 -5.86 37.68 24.60
C LEU A 151 -7.30 37.49 25.10
N PRO A 152 -7.54 37.50 26.43
CA PRO A 152 -8.88 37.36 26.99
C PRO A 152 -9.74 38.55 26.54
N GLY A 153 -10.69 38.30 25.65
CA GLY A 153 -11.68 39.28 25.21
C GLY A 153 -12.92 39.27 26.09
N ASN A 154 -13.74 40.32 26.00
CA ASN A 154 -15.01 40.41 26.73
C ASN A 154 -16.13 39.52 26.13
N GLU A 155 -15.90 38.91 24.96
CA GLU A 155 -16.85 38.03 24.28
C GLU A 155 -16.41 36.57 24.37
N THR A 156 -17.36 35.68 24.70
CA THR A 156 -17.17 34.23 24.64
C THR A 156 -17.01 33.78 23.21
N ARG A 157 -15.80 33.32 22.85
CA ARG A 157 -15.48 32.82 21.51
C ARG A 157 -16.17 31.47 21.24
N THR A 158 -16.60 31.24 20.00
CA THR A 158 -17.25 29.99 19.60
C THR A 158 -16.27 28.83 19.69
N LYS A 159 -16.64 27.80 20.44
CA LYS A 159 -15.88 26.55 20.57
C LYS A 159 -15.98 25.75 19.26
N LEU A 160 -14.83 25.39 18.69
CA LEU A 160 -14.74 24.67 17.41
C LEU A 160 -14.31 23.21 17.67
N LEU A 161 -14.94 22.26 16.98
CA LEU A 161 -14.56 20.85 16.96
C LEU A 161 -14.07 20.45 15.57
N MET A 162 -13.24 19.41 15.48
CA MET A 162 -12.74 18.88 14.18
C MET A 162 -13.85 18.25 13.33
N PHE A 163 -14.93 17.78 13.95
CA PHE A 163 -16.11 17.24 13.30
C PHE A 163 -17.34 17.58 14.13
N ARG A 164 -18.49 17.65 13.46
CA ARG A 164 -19.74 18.09 14.10
C ARG A 164 -20.36 16.97 14.93
N VAL A 165 -20.60 17.22 16.22
CA VAL A 165 -21.17 16.25 17.18
C VAL A 165 -22.45 16.79 17.85
N ASP A 166 -22.84 18.02 17.51
CA ASP A 166 -23.83 18.88 18.19
C ASP A 166 -25.18 18.22 18.50
N PHE A 167 -25.52 17.12 17.84
CA PHE A 167 -26.82 16.44 17.97
C PHE A 167 -26.83 15.21 18.86
N LEU A 168 -25.68 14.57 19.16
CA LEU A 168 -25.62 13.36 20.00
C LEU A 168 -25.34 13.67 21.47
N MET A 169 -24.56 14.72 21.73
CA MET A 169 -24.10 15.08 23.06
C MET A 169 -24.06 16.59 23.21
N ASP A 170 -24.32 17.06 24.43
CA ASP A 170 -24.14 18.46 24.80
C ASP A 170 -22.65 18.83 24.66
N VAL A 171 -22.32 19.47 23.53
CA VAL A 171 -20.97 19.89 23.17
C VAL A 171 -20.42 20.88 24.18
N GLU A 172 -21.26 21.73 24.77
CA GLU A 172 -20.79 22.74 25.72
C GLU A 172 -20.31 22.10 27.01
N LYS A 173 -21.00 21.05 27.47
CA LYS A 173 -20.67 20.29 28.68
C LYS A 173 -19.46 19.37 28.50
N TYR A 174 -19.34 18.70 27.36
CA TYR A 174 -18.32 17.66 27.11
C TYR A 174 -17.20 18.11 26.14
N TYR A 175 -17.04 19.42 25.93
CA TYR A 175 -16.11 19.98 24.94
C TYR A 175 -14.68 19.43 25.03
N TYR A 176 -14.01 19.55 26.18
CA TYR A 176 -12.59 19.17 26.30
C TYR A 176 -12.34 17.66 26.11
N PRO A 177 -13.14 16.76 26.71
CA PRO A 177 -13.04 15.32 26.41
C PRO A 177 -13.25 14.99 24.93
N LEU A 178 -14.25 15.58 24.28
CA LEU A 178 -14.53 15.38 22.85
C LEU A 178 -13.38 15.89 21.98
N LEU A 179 -12.81 17.03 22.34
CA LEU A 179 -11.68 17.62 21.64
C LEU A 179 -10.44 16.71 21.74
N ILE A 180 -10.10 16.24 22.94
CA ILE A 180 -8.98 15.31 23.14
C ILE A 180 -9.21 14.02 22.35
N HIS A 181 -10.41 13.44 22.44
CA HIS A 181 -10.78 12.26 21.67
C HIS A 181 -10.61 12.47 20.17
N SER A 182 -11.06 13.61 19.63
CA SER A 182 -10.94 13.94 18.21
C SER A 182 -9.49 14.08 17.74
N TYR A 183 -8.58 14.58 18.58
CA TYR A 183 -7.15 14.62 18.26
C TYR A 183 -6.54 13.22 18.17
N PHE A 184 -6.81 12.37 19.16
CA PHE A 184 -6.32 10.99 19.18
C PHE A 184 -6.93 10.15 18.05
N GLY A 185 -8.23 10.28 17.81
CA GLY A 185 -8.93 9.59 16.74
C GLY A 185 -8.40 9.96 15.36
N THR A 186 -8.23 11.26 15.08
CA THR A 186 -7.70 11.70 13.78
C THR A 186 -6.24 11.25 13.59
N MET A 187 -5.41 11.25 14.64
CA MET A 187 -4.05 10.68 14.55
C MET A 187 -4.06 9.17 14.33
N ALA A 188 -4.93 8.44 15.02
CA ALA A 188 -5.08 7.01 14.84
C ALA A 188 -5.50 6.67 13.40
N TYR A 189 -6.43 7.44 12.83
CA TYR A 189 -6.86 7.30 11.43
C TYR A 189 -5.72 7.44 10.43
N ILE A 190 -4.98 8.53 10.50
CA ILE A 190 -3.90 8.78 9.52
C ILE A 190 -2.79 7.75 9.68
N THR A 191 -2.41 7.45 10.92
CA THR A 191 -1.37 6.45 11.18
C THR A 191 -1.78 5.07 10.68
N LEU A 192 -3.06 4.69 10.83
CA LEU A 192 -3.63 3.46 10.28
C LEU A 192 -3.55 3.43 8.74
N VAL A 193 -4.01 4.49 8.07
CA VAL A 193 -4.00 4.59 6.61
C VAL A 193 -2.56 4.51 6.09
N VAL A 194 -1.65 5.30 6.66
CA VAL A 194 -0.23 5.29 6.30
C VAL A 194 0.38 3.90 6.54
N ALA A 195 0.09 3.25 7.67
CA ALA A 195 0.64 1.93 7.99
C ALA A 195 0.23 0.86 6.96
N ILE A 196 -1.06 0.77 6.64
CA ILE A 196 -1.58 -0.25 5.72
C ILE A 196 -1.17 0.05 4.27
N ASP A 197 -1.28 1.30 3.82
CA ASP A 197 -1.05 1.62 2.41
C ASP A 197 0.43 1.54 2.06
N THR A 198 1.30 1.96 2.97
CA THR A 198 2.75 1.92 2.71
C THR A 198 3.30 0.49 2.71
N ILE A 199 2.79 -0.43 3.53
CA ILE A 199 3.24 -1.83 3.48
C ILE A 199 2.77 -2.54 2.21
N LEU A 200 1.53 -2.28 1.78
CA LEU A 200 1.01 -2.80 0.51
C LEU A 200 1.80 -2.25 -0.68
N MET A 201 2.18 -0.97 -0.63
CA MET A 201 3.03 -0.34 -1.64
C MET A 201 4.42 -1.00 -1.71
N ILE A 202 5.06 -1.33 -0.57
CA ILE A 202 6.33 -2.06 -0.60
C ILE A 202 6.17 -3.42 -1.28
N TYR A 203 5.12 -4.17 -0.95
CA TYR A 203 4.87 -5.47 -1.55
C TYR A 203 4.79 -5.38 -3.08
N VAL A 204 4.09 -4.38 -3.59
CA VAL A 204 4.03 -4.10 -5.03
C VAL A 204 5.43 -3.80 -5.59
N LEU A 205 6.17 -2.89 -4.94
CA LEU A 205 7.49 -2.46 -5.42
C LEU A 205 8.55 -3.55 -5.36
N HIS A 206 8.52 -4.40 -4.34
CA HIS A 206 9.40 -5.56 -4.22
C HIS A 206 9.17 -6.52 -5.38
N ALA A 207 7.91 -6.81 -5.69
CA ALA A 207 7.57 -7.67 -6.82
C ALA A 207 8.00 -7.10 -8.18
N CYS A 208 7.84 -5.78 -8.36
CA CYS A 208 8.35 -5.09 -9.56
C CYS A 208 9.87 -5.21 -9.65
N GLY A 209 10.57 -5.02 -8.53
CA GLY A 209 12.01 -5.22 -8.45
C GLY A 209 12.42 -6.66 -8.75
N SER A 210 11.68 -7.65 -8.26
CA SER A 210 11.90 -9.07 -8.60
C SER A 210 11.73 -9.34 -10.09
N PHE A 211 10.72 -8.76 -10.75
CA PHE A 211 10.58 -8.89 -12.20
C PHE A 211 11.68 -8.18 -12.99
N ALA A 212 12.15 -7.03 -12.52
CA ALA A 212 13.28 -6.35 -13.15
C ALA A 212 14.58 -7.16 -13.03
N VAL A 213 14.82 -7.80 -11.87
CA VAL A 213 15.95 -8.73 -11.69
C VAL A 213 15.81 -9.94 -12.61
N LEU A 214 14.61 -10.51 -12.71
CA LEU A 214 14.33 -11.62 -13.63
C LEU A 214 14.59 -11.23 -15.09
N GLY A 215 14.17 -10.03 -15.51
CA GLY A 215 14.44 -9.50 -16.85
C GLY A 215 15.94 -9.42 -17.14
N TYR A 216 16.71 -8.89 -16.18
CA TYR A 216 18.16 -8.85 -16.26
C TYR A 216 18.78 -10.25 -16.39
N GLN A 217 18.34 -11.22 -15.58
CA GLN A 217 18.81 -12.61 -15.67
C GLN A 217 18.51 -13.21 -17.03
N LEU A 218 17.28 -13.03 -17.54
CA LEU A 218 16.85 -13.53 -18.85
C LEU A 218 17.69 -12.96 -20.00
N GLU A 219 18.02 -11.67 -19.98
CA GLU A 219 18.86 -11.04 -21.01
C GLU A 219 20.29 -11.59 -21.00
N HIS A 220 20.85 -11.87 -19.81
CA HIS A 220 22.23 -12.33 -19.64
C HIS A 220 22.35 -13.87 -19.58
N LEU A 221 21.25 -14.61 -19.81
CA LEU A 221 21.27 -16.08 -19.89
C LEU A 221 22.25 -16.60 -20.95
N MET A 222 22.57 -15.78 -21.96
CA MET A 222 23.42 -16.13 -23.09
C MET A 222 24.88 -15.70 -22.98
N ASP A 223 25.22 -14.78 -22.06
CA ASP A 223 26.57 -14.20 -21.98
C ASP A 223 27.65 -15.22 -21.54
N GLY A 224 27.24 -16.39 -21.06
CA GLY A 224 28.12 -17.51 -20.72
C GLY A 224 28.00 -18.72 -21.65
N VAL A 225 27.30 -18.62 -22.78
CA VAL A 225 27.07 -19.73 -23.71
C VAL A 225 28.12 -19.68 -24.83
N ASP A 226 29.02 -20.66 -24.85
CA ASP A 226 30.02 -20.82 -25.91
C ASP A 226 29.34 -21.11 -27.27
N ILE A 227 29.99 -20.74 -28.39
CA ILE A 227 29.45 -20.90 -29.74
C ILE A 227 29.13 -22.37 -30.07
N ASP A 228 29.75 -23.33 -29.37
CA ASP A 228 29.50 -24.76 -29.47
C ASP A 228 28.46 -25.24 -28.43
N VAL A 229 27.20 -24.85 -28.64
CA VAL A 229 26.10 -25.25 -27.75
C VAL A 229 25.83 -26.74 -27.87
N ASN A 230 26.19 -27.52 -26.86
CA ASN A 230 25.71 -28.89 -26.74
C ASN A 230 24.19 -28.89 -26.52
N VAL A 231 23.44 -29.19 -27.58
CA VAL A 231 21.96 -29.24 -27.59
C VAL A 231 21.41 -30.39 -26.71
N TYR A 232 22.25 -31.39 -26.41
CA TYR A 232 21.93 -32.59 -25.61
C TYR A 232 22.88 -32.76 -24.41
N PRO A 233 22.92 -31.80 -23.47
CA PRO A 233 23.79 -31.91 -22.31
C PRO A 233 23.27 -32.99 -21.34
N HIS A 234 24.19 -33.64 -20.63
CA HIS A 234 23.83 -34.52 -19.52
C HIS A 234 23.10 -33.70 -18.44
N LYS A 235 22.11 -34.31 -17.77
CA LYS A 235 21.17 -33.61 -16.87
C LYS A 235 21.84 -32.80 -15.77
N ASP A 236 22.99 -33.27 -15.28
CA ASP A 236 23.72 -32.64 -14.17
C ASP A 236 24.64 -31.47 -14.60
N ASN A 237 24.90 -31.32 -15.90
CA ASN A 237 25.81 -30.29 -16.45
C ASN A 237 25.09 -29.22 -17.30
N ASP A 238 23.75 -29.24 -17.35
CA ASP A 238 22.98 -28.26 -18.14
C ASP A 238 22.77 -26.96 -17.33
N THR A 239 23.79 -26.11 -17.32
CA THR A 239 23.78 -24.81 -16.64
C THR A 239 22.65 -23.91 -17.16
N SER A 240 22.40 -23.92 -18.48
CA SER A 240 21.32 -23.12 -19.09
C SER A 240 19.94 -23.58 -18.62
N TYR A 241 19.73 -24.89 -18.47
CA TYR A 241 18.48 -25.43 -17.92
C TYR A 241 18.29 -25.05 -16.45
N ASN A 242 19.34 -25.14 -15.64
CA ASN A 242 19.26 -24.76 -14.21
C ASN A 242 18.94 -23.27 -14.05
N ASN A 243 19.63 -22.39 -14.79
CA ASN A 243 19.38 -20.95 -14.76
C ASN A 243 17.95 -20.61 -15.23
N MET A 244 17.46 -21.27 -16.28
CA MET A 244 16.09 -21.08 -16.76
C MET A 244 15.04 -21.63 -15.78
N SER A 245 15.32 -22.76 -15.14
CA SER A 245 14.48 -23.30 -14.08
C SER A 245 14.36 -22.31 -12.92
N ASP A 246 15.48 -21.70 -12.52
CA ASP A 246 15.50 -20.66 -11.49
C ASP A 246 14.70 -19.42 -11.92
N CYS A 247 14.80 -18.99 -13.18
CA CYS A 247 13.99 -17.89 -13.73
C CYS A 247 12.49 -18.19 -13.66
N VAL A 248 12.07 -19.42 -13.97
CA VAL A 248 10.66 -19.84 -13.90
C VAL A 248 10.16 -19.86 -12.45
N ILE A 249 11.00 -20.32 -11.51
CA ILE A 249 10.67 -20.31 -10.07
C ILE A 249 10.54 -18.87 -9.56
N GLN A 250 11.48 -17.98 -9.92
CA GLN A 250 11.44 -16.57 -9.54
C GLN A 250 10.21 -15.85 -10.12
N HIS A 251 9.84 -16.12 -11.38
CA HIS A 251 8.64 -15.57 -11.99
C HIS A 251 7.39 -15.96 -11.21
N ASN A 252 7.22 -17.25 -10.89
CA ASN A 252 6.08 -17.70 -10.09
C ASN A 252 6.05 -17.09 -8.69
N HIS A 253 7.22 -16.91 -8.07
CA HIS A 253 7.33 -16.29 -6.75
C HIS A 253 6.96 -14.80 -6.75
N ALA A 254 7.32 -14.07 -7.81
CA ALA A 254 6.96 -12.66 -7.97
C ALA A 254 5.44 -12.46 -8.18
N LEU A 255 4.73 -13.47 -8.67
CA LEU A 255 3.27 -13.42 -8.87
C LEU A 255 2.46 -13.45 -7.56
N ASP A 256 3.06 -13.80 -6.43
CA ASP A 256 2.37 -13.84 -5.13
C ASP A 256 2.00 -12.44 -4.61
N TYR A 257 2.58 -11.39 -5.19
CA TYR A 257 2.33 -10.00 -4.83
C TYR A 257 1.27 -9.37 -5.75
N PRO A 258 0.38 -8.49 -5.26
CA PRO A 258 -0.62 -7.81 -6.10
C PRO A 258 -0.18 -6.38 -6.51
N GLY A 259 -0.51 -5.86 -7.71
CA GLY A 259 -0.29 -4.45 -8.07
C GLY A 259 -0.57 -4.06 -9.54
N GLN A 260 -0.68 -2.76 -9.85
CA GLN A 260 -0.72 -2.30 -11.25
C GLN A 260 0.67 -2.25 -11.88
N MET A 261 1.68 -1.77 -11.15
CA MET A 261 3.06 -1.84 -11.65
C MET A 261 3.49 -3.29 -11.90
N LEU A 262 2.94 -4.24 -11.13
CA LEU A 262 3.10 -5.67 -11.33
C LEU A 262 2.52 -6.13 -12.67
N TYR A 263 1.38 -5.59 -13.10
CA TYR A 263 0.79 -5.86 -14.42
C TYR A 263 1.76 -5.48 -15.53
N ASP A 264 2.32 -4.27 -15.45
CA ASP A 264 3.22 -3.73 -16.47
C ASP A 264 4.52 -4.55 -16.52
N HIS A 265 5.15 -4.81 -15.38
CA HIS A 265 6.38 -5.64 -15.31
C HIS A 265 6.13 -7.11 -15.70
N SER A 266 4.94 -7.66 -15.39
CA SER A 266 4.58 -9.02 -15.78
C SER A 266 4.49 -9.17 -17.31
N ILE A 267 4.08 -8.11 -18.03
CA ILE A 267 4.07 -8.10 -19.50
C ILE A 267 5.50 -8.04 -20.04
N GLU A 268 6.36 -7.22 -19.43
CA GLU A 268 7.77 -7.08 -19.85
C GLU A 268 8.53 -8.41 -19.80
N VAL A 269 8.20 -9.31 -18.87
CA VAL A 269 8.75 -10.69 -18.84
C VAL A 269 8.58 -11.38 -20.20
N SER A 270 7.45 -11.22 -20.88
CA SER A 270 7.27 -11.83 -22.21
C SER A 270 8.26 -11.27 -23.25
N ASN A 271 8.60 -9.98 -23.16
CA ASN A 271 9.55 -9.36 -24.08
C ASN A 271 10.97 -9.87 -23.80
N TYR A 272 11.36 -9.98 -22.54
CA TYR A 272 12.66 -10.54 -22.15
C TYR A 272 12.82 -12.00 -22.60
N VAL A 273 11.79 -12.84 -22.42
CA VAL A 273 11.81 -14.24 -22.88
C VAL A 273 11.89 -14.36 -24.40
N ASN A 274 11.28 -13.43 -25.15
CA ASN A 274 11.39 -13.44 -26.62
C ASN A 274 12.80 -13.03 -27.09
N ASN A 275 13.47 -12.14 -26.35
CA ASN A 275 14.77 -11.58 -26.72
C ASN A 275 15.97 -12.34 -26.13
N CYS A 276 15.77 -13.30 -25.23
CA CYS A 276 16.85 -14.08 -24.60
C CYS A 276 17.51 -15.14 -25.50
N GLY A 277 17.32 -15.05 -26.82
CA GLY A 277 17.88 -15.98 -27.83
C GLY A 277 17.59 -17.45 -27.56
N TRP A 278 16.37 -17.75 -27.10
CA TRP A 278 15.89 -19.09 -26.74
C TRP A 278 16.20 -20.20 -27.75
N TYR A 279 16.29 -19.86 -29.05
CA TYR A 279 16.60 -20.80 -30.14
C TYR A 279 18.02 -21.38 -30.07
N GLN A 280 18.94 -20.73 -29.36
CA GLN A 280 20.33 -21.18 -29.16
C GLN A 280 20.52 -21.97 -27.85
N THR A 281 19.45 -22.37 -27.16
CA THR A 281 19.54 -23.12 -25.89
C THR A 281 19.23 -24.62 -26.06
N SER A 282 19.49 -25.42 -25.01
CA SER A 282 19.15 -26.85 -24.98
C SER A 282 17.64 -27.08 -25.20
N ILE A 283 17.26 -28.25 -25.73
CA ILE A 283 15.85 -28.56 -26.00
C ILE A 283 15.00 -28.56 -24.71
N ARG A 284 15.60 -28.88 -23.57
CA ARG A 284 14.92 -28.82 -22.26
C ARG A 284 14.65 -27.38 -21.85
N THR A 285 15.62 -26.49 -22.02
CA THR A 285 15.49 -25.05 -21.77
C THR A 285 14.42 -24.43 -22.67
N ARG A 286 14.38 -24.78 -23.97
CA ARG A 286 13.33 -24.32 -24.89
C ARG A 286 11.91 -24.67 -24.44
N LYS A 287 11.70 -25.83 -23.82
CA LYS A 287 10.39 -26.21 -23.26
C LYS A 287 10.01 -25.31 -22.08
N LEU A 288 10.96 -24.98 -21.20
CA LEU A 288 10.71 -24.06 -20.08
C LEU A 288 10.43 -22.64 -20.56
N VAL A 289 11.18 -22.15 -21.55
CA VAL A 289 10.94 -20.85 -22.22
C VAL A 289 9.52 -20.83 -22.79
N SER A 290 9.11 -21.86 -23.53
CA SER A 290 7.76 -21.95 -24.10
C SER A 290 6.65 -21.87 -23.04
N LEU A 291 6.81 -22.58 -21.92
CA LEU A 291 5.87 -22.51 -20.79
C LEU A 291 5.84 -21.11 -20.16
N MET A 292 7.01 -20.49 -19.98
CA MET A 292 7.13 -19.14 -19.44
C MET A 292 6.48 -18.10 -20.36
N THR A 293 6.67 -18.20 -21.68
CA THR A 293 6.00 -17.34 -22.67
C THR A 293 4.48 -17.52 -22.65
N MET A 294 3.96 -18.74 -22.49
CA MET A 294 2.51 -18.95 -22.39
C MET A 294 1.93 -18.31 -21.11
N ARG A 295 2.66 -18.36 -19.99
CA ARG A 295 2.20 -17.82 -18.71
C ARG A 295 2.32 -16.30 -18.64
N SER A 296 3.40 -15.71 -19.15
CA SER A 296 3.63 -14.25 -19.12
C SER A 296 2.63 -13.46 -19.99
N ARG A 297 1.99 -14.12 -20.96
CA ARG A 297 0.89 -13.55 -21.76
C ARG A 297 -0.39 -13.27 -20.94
N ILE A 298 -0.51 -13.85 -19.75
CA ILE A 298 -1.61 -13.57 -18.82
C ILE A 298 -1.05 -12.65 -17.73
N PRO A 299 -1.20 -11.33 -17.85
CA PRO A 299 -0.62 -10.39 -16.91
C PRO A 299 -1.29 -10.49 -15.54
N CYS A 300 -0.50 -10.28 -14.48
CA CYS A 300 -1.05 -10.27 -13.13
C CYS A 300 -1.77 -8.93 -12.87
N ALA A 301 -3.08 -8.98 -12.70
CA ALA A 301 -3.92 -7.81 -12.50
C ALA A 301 -4.54 -7.81 -11.11
N MET A 302 -4.39 -6.69 -10.36
CA MET A 302 -5.15 -6.50 -9.13
C MET A 302 -6.60 -6.15 -9.51
N THR A 303 -7.58 -6.83 -8.91
CA THR A 303 -9.00 -6.52 -9.12
C THR A 303 -9.64 -6.01 -7.83
N ALA A 304 -10.44 -4.94 -7.92
CA ALA A 304 -11.36 -4.55 -6.86
C ALA A 304 -12.59 -5.46 -6.90
N GLY A 305 -12.71 -6.33 -5.89
CA GLY A 305 -13.86 -7.21 -5.71
C GLY A 305 -14.11 -8.21 -6.84
N LYS A 306 -13.14 -8.49 -7.72
CA LYS A 306 -13.26 -9.26 -8.97
C LYS A 306 -14.04 -8.59 -10.12
N PHE A 307 -14.56 -7.38 -9.92
CA PHE A 307 -15.37 -6.68 -10.92
C PHE A 307 -14.60 -5.60 -11.69
N TYR A 308 -13.51 -5.09 -11.11
CA TYR A 308 -12.81 -3.93 -11.66
C TYR A 308 -11.29 -4.11 -11.61
N ILE A 309 -10.61 -4.11 -12.75
CA ILE A 309 -9.14 -4.16 -12.77
C ILE A 309 -8.60 -2.81 -12.32
N LEU A 310 -7.74 -2.79 -11.32
CA LEU A 310 -7.11 -1.58 -10.80
C LEU A 310 -5.91 -1.23 -11.67
N ASN A 311 -6.16 -0.48 -12.76
CA ASN A 311 -5.13 0.03 -13.66
C ASN A 311 -5.28 1.55 -13.90
N VAL A 312 -4.23 2.20 -14.44
CA VAL A 312 -4.21 3.65 -14.68
C VAL A 312 -5.31 4.07 -15.67
N ALA A 313 -5.60 3.25 -16.68
CA ALA A 313 -6.67 3.53 -17.64
C ALA A 313 -8.04 3.61 -16.94
N ASN A 314 -8.36 2.64 -16.09
CA ASN A 314 -9.58 2.56 -15.32
C ASN A 314 -9.67 3.64 -14.23
N PHE A 315 -8.56 4.01 -13.61
CA PHE A 315 -8.51 5.17 -12.72
C PHE A 315 -8.77 6.48 -13.48
N SER A 316 -8.14 6.66 -14.65
CA SER A 316 -8.35 7.85 -15.49
C SER A 316 -9.79 7.97 -15.97
N ALA A 317 -10.44 6.83 -16.28
CA ALA A 317 -11.84 6.78 -16.64
C ALA A 317 -12.74 7.19 -15.47
N ALA A 318 -12.45 6.71 -14.26
CA ALA A 318 -13.18 7.10 -13.05
C ALA A 318 -13.04 8.61 -12.78
N VAL A 319 -11.81 9.16 -12.81
CA VAL A 319 -11.57 10.61 -12.61
C VAL A 319 -12.27 11.45 -13.68
N ARG A 320 -12.21 11.04 -14.94
CA ARG A 320 -12.90 11.73 -16.03
C ARG A 320 -14.40 11.78 -15.78
N THR A 321 -14.97 10.65 -15.37
CA THR A 321 -16.40 10.52 -15.06
C THR A 321 -16.78 11.42 -13.89
N SER A 322 -16.00 11.44 -12.80
CA SER A 322 -16.22 12.34 -11.66
C SER A 322 -16.14 13.81 -12.05
N MET A 323 -15.15 14.20 -12.87
CA MET A 323 -15.02 15.57 -13.38
C MET A 323 -16.22 15.94 -14.26
N SER A 324 -16.69 15.04 -15.13
CA SER A 324 -17.90 15.28 -15.92
C SER A 324 -19.13 15.51 -15.05
N TYR A 325 -19.33 14.70 -14.00
CA TYR A 325 -20.41 14.94 -13.03
C TYR A 325 -20.26 16.27 -12.30
N LEU A 326 -19.05 16.64 -11.88
CA LEU A 326 -18.77 17.93 -11.27
C LEU A 326 -19.15 19.08 -12.22
N THR A 327 -18.71 19.01 -13.48
CA THR A 327 -19.02 20.03 -14.50
C THR A 327 -20.52 20.18 -14.69
N VAL A 328 -21.26 19.06 -14.80
CA VAL A 328 -22.72 19.08 -14.91
C VAL A 328 -23.35 19.74 -13.68
N LEU A 329 -22.96 19.34 -12.47
CA LEU A 329 -23.47 19.94 -11.23
C LEU A 329 -23.18 21.44 -11.15
N THR A 330 -22.00 21.88 -11.60
CA THR A 330 -21.65 23.31 -11.64
C THR A 330 -22.42 24.09 -12.70
N SER A 331 -22.84 23.45 -13.79
CA SER A 331 -23.65 24.09 -14.85
C SER A 331 -25.14 24.17 -14.52
N VAL A 332 -25.61 23.40 -13.53
CA VAL A 332 -27.01 23.35 -13.07
C VAL A 332 -27.22 24.24 -11.83
N LYS A 333 -26.16 24.86 -11.30
CA LYS A 333 -26.24 26.04 -10.43
C LYS A 333 -26.50 27.27 -11.27
#